data_AF-A0A098GA40-F1
#
_entry.id   AF-A0A098GA40-F1
#
_cell.length_a   1.000
_cell.length_b   1.000
_cell.length_c   1.000
_cell.angle_alpha   90.00
_cell.angle_beta   90.00
_cell.angle_gamma   90.00
#
_symmetry.space_group_name_H-M   'P 1'
#
loop_
_entity.id
_entity.type
_entity.pdbx_description
1 polymer ?
#
loop_
_entity_poly.entity_id
_entity_poly.type
_entity_poly.pdbx_seq_one_letter_code
_entity_poly.pdbx_strand_id
1 'polypeptide(L)'
;MLILTRRVGDTVVIGNEVFCTVLEQQHDGQIKLAFDAPKSIPIHRFEIQKQIMQKIKEGAYTHDMTLNETVIDRLTSQFRVSHWN
;
A
#
# COMPACT_ATOMS: atom_id res chain seq x y z
N MET A 1 -14.77 -10.71 3.34
CA MET A 1 -13.56 -10.56 4.20
C MET A 1 -13.06 -11.95 4.52
N LEU A 2 -11.79 -12.25 4.22
CA LEU A 2 -11.13 -13.52 4.55
C LEU A 2 -10.12 -13.26 5.68
N ILE A 3 -10.10 -14.11 6.71
CA ILE A 3 -9.25 -13.94 7.89
C ILE A 3 -8.31 -15.14 7.98
N LEU A 4 -7.01 -14.88 8.11
CA LEU A 4 -5.95 -15.88 8.20
C LEU A 4 -4.99 -15.52 9.32
N THR A 5 -4.59 -16.50 10.12
CA THR A 5 -3.49 -16.35 11.08
C THR A 5 -2.19 -16.84 10.44
N ARG A 6 -1.20 -15.96 10.32
CA ARG A 6 0.10 -16.22 9.69
C ARG A 6 1.22 -15.95 10.70
N ARG A 7 2.28 -16.75 10.63
CA ARG A 7 3.53 -16.55 11.37
C ARG A 7 4.51 -15.76 10.52
N VAL A 8 5.57 -15.25 11.15
CA VAL A 8 6.72 -14.68 10.45
C VAL A 8 7.30 -15.73 9.50
N GLY A 9 7.55 -15.33 8.25
CA GLY A 9 7.99 -16.18 7.14
C GLY A 9 6.86 -16.71 6.27
N ASP A 10 5.60 -16.71 6.75
CA ASP A 10 4.49 -17.19 5.92
C ASP A 10 4.13 -16.19 4.83
N THR A 11 3.68 -16.74 3.69
CA THR A 11 3.22 -15.96 2.53
C THR A 11 1.76 -16.25 2.22
N VAL A 12 1.01 -15.22 1.88
CA VAL A 12 -0.37 -15.27 1.37
C VAL A 12 -0.35 -14.84 -0.09
N VAL A 13 -0.99 -15.61 -0.96
CA VAL A 13 -1.10 -15.31 -2.38
C VAL A 13 -2.47 -14.71 -2.68
N ILE A 14 -2.51 -13.62 -3.45
CA ILE A 14 -3.73 -12.93 -3.89
C ILE A 14 -3.78 -13.00 -5.42
N GLY A 15 -4.83 -13.62 -5.96
CA GLY A 15 -4.89 -13.91 -7.40
C GLY A 15 -3.76 -14.87 -7.80
N ASN A 16 -3.06 -14.53 -8.89
CA ASN A 16 -1.98 -15.37 -9.44
C ASN A 16 -0.58 -14.72 -9.37
N GLU A 17 -0.50 -13.43 -9.02
CA GLU A 17 0.71 -12.63 -9.25
C GLU A 17 1.09 -11.75 -8.05
N VAL A 18 0.31 -11.75 -6.96
CA VAL A 18 0.58 -10.93 -5.78
C VAL A 18 0.89 -11.83 -4.58
N PHE A 19 2.07 -11.65 -3.99
CA PHE A 19 2.55 -12.39 -2.84
C PHE A 19 2.75 -11.45 -1.66
N CYS A 20 2.09 -11.72 -0.54
CA CYS A 20 2.23 -10.96 0.70
C CYS A 20 2.94 -11.81 1.76
N THR A 21 4.15 -11.43 2.16
CA THR A 21 4.97 -12.17 3.12
C THR A 21 5.06 -11.41 4.44
N VAL A 22 4.86 -12.11 5.55
CA VAL A 22 5.08 -11.57 6.90
C VAL A 22 6.57 -11.63 7.21
N LEU A 23 7.26 -10.49 7.30
CA LEU A 23 8.71 -10.45 7.47
C LEU A 23 9.16 -10.48 8.93
N GLU A 24 8.58 -9.64 9.78
CA GLU A 24 8.93 -9.58 11.21
C GLU A 24 7.79 -8.92 11.99
N GLN A 25 7.75 -9.20 13.29
CA GLN A 25 6.96 -8.46 14.26
C GLN A 25 7.90 -7.53 15.02
N GLN A 26 7.62 -6.24 14.98
CA GLN A 26 8.36 -5.22 15.71
C GLN A 26 7.87 -5.10 17.16
N HIS A 27 8.70 -4.52 18.00
CA HIS A 27 8.53 -4.45 19.46
C HIS A 27 7.26 -3.73 19.93
N ASP A 28 6.72 -2.83 19.10
CA ASP A 28 5.52 -2.04 19.35
C ASP A 28 4.24 -2.67 18.77
N GLY A 29 4.33 -3.92 18.31
CA GLY A 29 3.23 -4.62 17.66
C GLY A 29 3.05 -4.29 16.18
N GLN A 30 3.90 -3.45 15.58
CA GLN A 30 3.93 -3.30 14.13
C GLN A 30 4.38 -4.60 13.46
N ILE A 31 3.87 -4.87 12.26
CA ILE A 31 4.25 -6.03 11.47
C ILE A 31 4.80 -5.54 10.15
N LYS A 32 5.99 -5.98 9.80
CA LYS A 32 6.57 -5.71 8.49
C LYS A 32 6.00 -6.70 7.48
N LEU A 33 5.35 -6.17 6.45
CA LEU A 33 4.81 -6.94 5.33
C LEU A 33 5.62 -6.61 4.08
N ALA A 34 6.00 -7.63 3.33
CA ALA A 34 6.51 -7.49 1.97
C ALA A 34 5.43 -7.85 0.98
N PHE A 35 5.35 -7.08 -0.11
CA PHE A 35 4.51 -7.41 -1.24
C PHE A 35 5.39 -7.54 -2.47
N ASP A 36 5.26 -8.67 -3.15
CA ASP A 36 5.81 -8.90 -4.48
C ASP A 36 4.66 -8.98 -5.47
N ALA A 37 4.69 -8.11 -6.48
CA ALA A 37 3.65 -7.98 -7.49
C ALA A 37 4.22 -7.31 -8.75
N PRO A 38 3.64 -7.58 -9.93
CA PRO A 38 3.99 -6.87 -11.14
C PRO A 38 3.65 -5.37 -11.02
N LYS A 39 4.43 -4.52 -11.71
CA LYS A 39 4.26 -3.05 -11.69
C LYS A 39 2.88 -2.57 -12.17
N SER A 40 2.17 -3.40 -12.94
CA SER A 40 0.81 -3.14 -13.38
C SER A 40 -0.21 -3.13 -12.23
N ILE A 41 0.11 -3.74 -11.09
CA ILE A 41 -0.76 -3.82 -9.92
C ILE A 41 -0.21 -2.87 -8.85
N PRO A 42 -0.79 -1.66 -8.70
CA PRO A 42 -0.33 -0.72 -7.69
C PRO A 42 -0.67 -1.20 -6.28
N ILE A 43 0.31 -1.15 -5.38
CA ILE A 43 0.15 -1.46 -3.96
C ILE A 43 0.35 -0.19 -3.15
N HIS A 44 -0.66 0.18 -2.37
CA HIS A 44 -0.65 1.38 -1.55
C HIS A 44 -1.04 1.06 -0.12
N ARG A 45 -0.56 1.90 0.81
CA ARG A 45 -1.08 1.90 2.17
C ARG A 45 -2.50 2.44 2.16
N PHE A 46 -3.36 1.85 2.97
CA PHE A 46 -4.80 2.14 2.94
C PHE A 46 -5.12 3.61 3.23
N GLU A 47 -4.38 4.23 4.15
CA GLU A 47 -4.54 5.65 4.50
C GLU A 47 -4.25 6.57 3.32
N ILE A 48 -3.28 6.23 2.46
CA ILE A 48 -2.96 6.98 1.25
C ILE A 48 -4.08 6.80 0.22
N GLN A 49 -4.53 5.56 0.01
CA GLN A 49 -5.63 5.26 -0.89
C GLN A 49 -6.90 6.03 -0.50
N LYS A 50 -7.24 6.06 0.80
CA LYS A 50 -8.40 6.78 1.32
C LYS A 50 -8.31 8.28 1.05
N GLN A 51 -7.14 8.89 1.24
CA GLN A 51 -6.94 10.31 0.95
C GLN A 51 -7.08 10.62 -0.54
N ILE A 52 -6.52 9.77 -1.41
CA ILE A 52 -6.66 9.91 -2.86
C ILE A 52 -8.14 9.86 -3.25
N MET A 53 -8.87 8.84 -2.79
CA MET A 53 -10.31 8.70 -3.07
C MET A 53 -11.13 9.90 -2.59
N GLN A 54 -10.80 10.44 -1.41
CA GLN A 54 -11.46 11.62 -0.87
C GLN A 54 -11.20 12.86 -1.74
N LYS A 55 -9.95 13.09 -2.16
CA LYS A 55 -9.62 14.23 -3.02
C LYS A 55 -10.21 14.12 -4.43
N ILE A 56 -10.38 12.90 -4.96
CA ILE A 56 -11.14 12.67 -6.20
C ILE A 56 -12.61 13.08 -5.99
N LYS A 57 -13.22 12.65 -4.90
CA LYS A 57 -14.62 12.98 -4.57
C LYS A 57 -14.84 14.48 -4.42
N GLU A 58 -13.85 15.20 -3.89
CA GLU A 58 -13.85 16.66 -3.75
C GLU A 58 -13.54 17.40 -5.08
N GLY A 59 -13.30 16.67 -6.17
CA GLY A 59 -13.03 17.24 -7.50
C GLY A 59 -11.62 17.81 -7.66
N ALA A 60 -10.72 17.59 -6.69
CA ALA A 60 -9.34 18.06 -6.76
C ALA A 60 -8.48 17.27 -7.75
N TYR A 61 -8.87 16.04 -8.10
CA TYR A 61 -8.22 15.21 -9.12
C TYR A 61 -9.24 14.47 -9.99
N THR A 62 -8.96 14.34 -11.29
CA THR A 62 -9.69 13.46 -12.21
C THR A 62 -9.13 12.03 -12.13
N HIS A 63 -9.97 11.03 -12.43
CA HIS A 63 -9.59 9.62 -12.38
C HIS A 63 -8.34 9.31 -13.24
N ASP A 64 -8.24 9.91 -14.43
CA ASP A 64 -7.09 9.75 -15.33
C ASP A 64 -5.78 10.30 -14.74
N MET A 65 -5.82 11.35 -13.92
CA MET A 65 -4.61 11.89 -13.27
C MET A 65 -4.05 10.95 -12.19
N THR A 66 -4.86 10.03 -11.65
CA THR A 66 -4.40 9.07 -10.63
C THR A 66 -3.70 7.84 -11.18
N LEU A 67 -3.90 7.52 -12.47
CA LEU A 67 -3.14 6.48 -13.17
C LEU A 67 -1.74 6.94 -13.57
N ASN A 68 -1.50 8.26 -13.62
CA ASN A 68 -0.15 8.79 -13.82
C ASN A 68 0.66 8.60 -12.54
N GLU A 69 1.71 7.77 -12.61
CA GLU A 69 2.72 7.52 -11.56
C GLU A 69 3.10 8.82 -10.80
N THR A 70 3.16 9.96 -11.49
CA THR A 70 3.54 11.27 -10.97
C THR A 70 2.69 11.79 -9.78
N VAL A 71 1.37 11.57 -9.76
CA VAL A 71 0.51 12.06 -8.66
C VAL A 71 0.68 11.21 -7.41
N ILE A 72 0.72 9.89 -7.62
CA ILE A 72 0.95 8.92 -6.55
C ILE A 72 2.35 9.10 -5.97
N ASP A 73 3.37 9.33 -6.80
CA ASP A 73 4.74 9.59 -6.35
C ASP A 73 4.86 10.90 -5.56
N ARG A 74 4.16 11.97 -5.97
CA ARG A 74 4.16 13.22 -5.19
C ARG A 74 3.52 13.04 -3.82
N LEU A 75 2.37 12.37 -3.76
CA LEU A 75 1.69 12.10 -2.49
C LEU A 75 2.53 11.16 -1.63
N THR A 76 3.04 10.06 -2.18
CA THR A 76 3.92 9.12 -1.48
C THR A 76 5.20 9.80 -0.97
N SER A 77 5.78 10.72 -1.75
CA SER A 77 6.97 11.49 -1.35
C SER A 77 6.67 12.48 -0.22
N GLN A 78 5.48 13.07 -0.18
CA GLN A 78 5.06 13.95 0.93
C GLN A 78 4.99 13.20 2.27
N PHE A 79 4.70 11.89 2.24
CA PHE A 79 4.63 11.04 3.44
C PHE A 79 5.93 10.28 3.75
N ARG A 80 6.91 10.24 2.83
CA ARG A 80 8.24 9.64 3.09
C ARG A 80 9.06 10.42 4.12
N VAL A 81 8.83 11.72 4.27
CA VAL A 81 9.63 12.60 5.13
C VAL A 81 9.17 12.58 6.60
N SER A 82 7.94 12.13 6.89
CA SER A 82 7.32 12.33 8.21
C SER A 82 7.37 11.14 9.16
N HIS A 83 7.95 9.98 8.79
CA HIS A 83 7.94 8.76 9.63
C HIS A 83 9.28 8.00 9.70
N TRP A 84 10.39 8.63 9.29
CA TRP A 84 11.73 8.13 9.58
C TRP A 84 12.49 9.17 10.40
N ASN A 85 12.14 9.26 11.67
CA ASN A 85 13.05 9.65 12.75
C ASN A 85 12.62 8.95 14.04
#